data_AF-A0A5C3EKG8-F1
#
_entry.id   AF-A0A5C3EKG8-F1
#
_cell.length_a   1.000
_cell.length_b   1.000
_cell.length_c   1.000
_cell.angle_alpha   90.00
_cell.angle_beta   90.00
_cell.angle_gamma   90.00
#
_symmetry.space_group_name_H-M   'P 1'
#
loop_
_entity.id
_entity.type
_entity.pdbx_description
1 polymer ?
#
loop_
_entity_poly.entity_id
_entity_poly.type
_entity_poly.pdbx_seq_one_letter_code
_entity_poly.pdbx_strand_id
1 'polypeptide(L)'
;MSSEAPLTTTTTVKTEAEPPSGVNLERKARKEAAKLLKAQQSADKKKAAAAKATTASSSCSSKSTSKDKNPRKPQSPTEQLSRALAYILRHGAEKEGLSIRSNGYVQLDHVLERPRVKSVNMLAETETQAKGAKRRPNVQDVQQVTQANDKKRFQVMQDEDRVWWIRAVQGHSLKSIAVEHTPLTLNNLHLLKLNHSEKDDEDEDEDEDDALAGEINSKLNLTTDQEQQQMVEVIHGTYQAAWQEILSSGGLKPMTRTHIHLAKGKFGQQGVISGMRKSANRLIFVDIKKAINDGVRFELSSNGVVLTPGADESGLLEVKYFTRVEDQNGQIVWQPSSQNPSE
;
A
#
# COMPACT_ATOMS: atom_id res chain seq x y z
N MET A 1 95.65 34.70 41.21
CA MET A 1 94.55 34.46 42.17
C MET A 1 93.35 34.02 41.35
N SER A 2 92.88 32.79 41.63
CA SER A 2 91.52 32.20 41.52
C SER A 2 90.59 32.68 40.38
N SER A 3 89.79 31.88 39.67
CA SER A 3 89.28 30.50 39.83
C SER A 3 88.35 30.19 38.64
N GLU A 4 88.33 28.93 38.21
CA GLU A 4 87.19 28.07 37.76
C GLU A 4 86.05 28.57 36.82
N ALA A 5 85.98 27.96 35.61
CA ALA A 5 84.97 26.99 35.07
C ALA A 5 83.44 27.17 35.29
N PRO A 6 82.51 26.42 34.61
CA PRO A 6 82.54 25.63 33.34
C PRO A 6 81.30 25.82 32.40
N LEU A 7 81.23 24.98 31.34
CA LEU A 7 80.22 24.79 30.28
C LEU A 7 78.75 24.57 30.71
N THR A 8 77.80 24.85 29.79
CA THR A 8 76.74 23.90 29.34
C THR A 8 76.05 24.37 28.04
N THR A 9 75.69 23.40 27.20
CA THR A 9 75.01 23.44 25.90
C THR A 9 73.52 23.75 25.98
N THR A 10 72.93 24.47 25.02
CA THR A 10 71.55 24.22 24.51
C THR A 10 71.32 24.85 23.11
N THR A 11 70.85 23.98 22.22
CA THR A 11 70.16 24.10 20.92
C THR A 11 69.48 25.43 20.54
N THR A 12 69.62 25.87 19.28
CA THR A 12 68.66 26.80 18.64
C THR A 12 68.57 26.57 17.12
N VAL A 13 67.39 26.88 16.59
CA VAL A 13 66.67 26.35 15.41
C VAL A 13 67.18 26.87 14.06
N LYS A 14 67.16 26.00 13.04
CA LYS A 14 67.37 26.32 11.62
C LYS A 14 66.03 26.53 10.90
N THR A 15 66.00 27.57 10.07
CA THR A 15 64.99 27.97 9.09
C THR A 15 64.88 26.98 7.92
N GLU A 16 63.65 26.59 7.55
CA GLU A 16 63.34 25.82 6.33
C GLU A 16 62.85 26.73 5.20
N ALA A 17 63.30 26.40 3.98
CA ALA A 17 62.96 27.02 2.70
C ALA A 17 62.03 26.09 1.91
N GLU A 18 61.08 26.66 1.16
CA GLU A 18 60.13 25.92 0.30
C GLU A 18 60.78 25.18 -0.89
N PRO A 19 60.24 24.01 -1.30
CA PRO A 19 60.51 23.41 -2.61
C PRO A 19 59.31 23.47 -3.58
N PRO A 20 59.53 23.59 -4.91
CA PRO A 20 58.46 23.63 -5.91
C PRO A 20 58.12 22.26 -6.56
N SER A 21 56.86 22.18 -7.04
CA SER A 21 56.35 21.40 -8.21
C SER A 21 55.67 20.01 -8.01
N GLY A 22 54.35 20.02 -7.74
CA GLY A 22 53.45 18.84 -7.71
C GLY A 22 52.73 18.47 -9.02
N VAL A 23 53.09 19.07 -10.16
CA VAL A 23 52.29 18.97 -11.41
C VAL A 23 52.48 17.66 -12.22
N ASN A 24 53.43 16.79 -11.88
CA ASN A 24 53.74 15.59 -12.68
C ASN A 24 53.00 14.32 -12.20
N LEU A 25 52.72 14.19 -10.90
CA LEU A 25 52.01 13.03 -10.32
C LEU A 25 50.52 13.04 -10.66
N GLU A 26 49.88 14.21 -10.59
CA GLU A 26 48.45 14.40 -10.93
C GLU A 26 48.12 13.99 -12.36
N ARG A 27 49.01 14.35 -13.31
CA ARG A 27 48.83 14.06 -14.75
C ARG A 27 49.01 12.58 -15.05
N LYS A 28 49.88 11.89 -14.30
CA LYS A 28 50.08 10.44 -14.40
C LYS A 28 48.87 9.69 -13.86
N ALA A 29 48.33 10.10 -12.70
CA ALA A 29 47.13 9.52 -12.12
C ALA A 29 45.88 9.67 -13.02
N ARG A 30 45.69 10.84 -13.63
CA ARG A 30 44.57 11.08 -14.56
C ARG A 30 44.67 10.23 -15.85
N LYS A 31 45.87 10.01 -16.38
CA LYS A 31 46.08 9.13 -17.54
C LYS A 31 45.79 7.66 -17.21
N GLU A 32 46.15 7.22 -16.01
CA GLU A 32 45.91 5.85 -15.55
C GLU A 32 44.41 5.60 -15.28
N ALA A 33 43.73 6.54 -14.63
CA ALA A 33 42.28 6.49 -14.42
C ALA A 33 41.50 6.47 -15.76
N ALA A 34 41.89 7.28 -16.74
CA ALA A 34 41.28 7.28 -18.06
C ALA A 34 41.49 5.96 -18.82
N LYS A 35 42.65 5.31 -18.63
CA LYS A 35 42.95 4.00 -19.22
C LYS A 35 42.07 2.90 -18.62
N LEU A 36 41.84 2.93 -17.30
CA LEU A 36 40.95 1.99 -16.61
C LEU A 36 39.49 2.18 -17.02
N LEU A 37 39.00 3.42 -17.13
CA LEU A 37 37.63 3.70 -17.56
C LEU A 37 37.38 3.20 -19.00
N LYS A 38 38.35 3.41 -19.90
CA LYS A 38 38.24 2.93 -21.29
C LYS A 38 38.31 1.40 -21.37
N ALA A 39 39.07 0.75 -20.49
CA ALA A 39 39.09 -0.71 -20.38
C ALA A 39 37.74 -1.26 -19.88
N GLN A 40 37.15 -0.64 -18.85
CA GLN A 40 35.83 -0.98 -18.31
C GLN A 40 34.73 -0.86 -19.38
N GLN A 41 34.68 0.28 -20.09
CA GLN A 41 33.71 0.52 -21.16
C GLN A 41 33.83 -0.48 -22.32
N SER A 42 35.06 -0.92 -22.62
CA SER A 42 35.29 -1.94 -23.65
C SER A 42 34.81 -3.33 -23.22
N ALA A 43 34.93 -3.66 -21.93
CA ALA A 43 34.43 -4.91 -21.36
C ALA A 43 32.89 -4.94 -21.32
N ASP A 44 32.25 -3.84 -20.93
CA ASP A 44 30.79 -3.72 -20.88
C ASP A 44 30.17 -3.77 -22.28
N LYS A 45 30.81 -3.15 -23.28
CA LYS A 45 30.38 -3.25 -24.68
C LYS A 45 30.49 -4.69 -25.23
N LYS A 46 31.51 -5.45 -24.80
CA LYS A 46 31.67 -6.86 -25.16
C LYS A 46 30.64 -7.75 -24.46
N LYS A 47 30.26 -7.43 -23.21
CA LYS A 47 29.21 -8.10 -22.44
C LYS A 47 27.81 -7.82 -23.02
N ALA A 48 27.56 -6.59 -23.48
CA ALA A 48 26.32 -6.21 -24.16
C ALA A 48 26.19 -6.83 -25.57
N ALA A 49 27.31 -6.97 -26.30
CA ALA A 49 27.31 -7.67 -27.59
C ALA A 49 27.05 -9.18 -27.44
N ALA A 50 27.59 -9.81 -26.38
CA ALA A 50 27.34 -11.22 -26.06
C ALA A 50 25.88 -11.49 -25.67
N ALA A 51 25.21 -10.55 -24.97
CA ALA A 51 23.80 -10.65 -24.62
C ALA A 51 22.84 -10.45 -25.82
N LYS A 52 23.31 -9.83 -26.90
CA LYS A 52 22.52 -9.58 -28.11
C LYS A 52 22.62 -10.72 -29.14
N ALA A 53 23.60 -11.61 -29.01
CA ALA A 53 23.78 -12.78 -29.88
C ALA A 53 22.93 -14.00 -29.46
N THR A 54 22.40 -14.03 -28.23
CA THR A 54 21.57 -15.13 -27.69
C THR A 54 20.07 -14.99 -27.97
N THR A 55 19.64 -13.95 -28.71
CA THR A 55 18.21 -13.68 -29.00
C THR A 55 17.82 -13.88 -30.47
N ALA A 56 18.69 -14.44 -31.30
CA ALA A 56 18.45 -14.63 -32.74
C ALA A 56 18.62 -16.08 -33.19
N SER A 57 17.81 -17.01 -32.66
CA SER A 57 17.71 -18.37 -33.21
C SER A 57 16.54 -19.14 -32.58
N SER A 58 15.30 -18.89 -33.05
CA SER A 58 14.23 -19.90 -33.17
C SER A 58 12.89 -19.27 -33.62
N SER A 59 12.71 -19.12 -34.93
CA SER A 59 11.40 -19.22 -35.60
C SER A 59 11.26 -20.69 -36.09
N CYS A 60 10.12 -21.39 -36.06
CA CYS A 60 8.82 -21.05 -36.65
C CYS A 60 7.75 -22.11 -36.27
N SER A 61 6.49 -21.69 -36.05
CA SER A 61 5.23 -22.24 -36.63
C SER A 61 3.95 -21.84 -35.83
N SER A 62 3.15 -20.98 -36.46
CA SER A 62 1.69 -20.69 -36.36
C SER A 62 0.85 -21.10 -35.13
N LYS A 63 0.26 -20.13 -34.40
CA LYS A 63 -1.16 -19.67 -34.46
C LYS A 63 -1.55 -18.81 -33.23
N SER A 64 -2.03 -17.59 -33.51
CA SER A 64 -2.96 -16.70 -32.76
C SER A 64 -2.94 -16.59 -31.20
N THR A 65 -2.81 -15.34 -30.73
CA THR A 65 -3.51 -14.65 -29.59
C THR A 65 -2.66 -14.02 -28.47
N SER A 66 -3.02 -12.76 -28.16
CA SER A 66 -3.04 -12.09 -26.84
C SER A 66 -1.85 -11.23 -26.35
N LYS A 67 -2.19 -9.94 -26.17
CA LYS A 67 -1.67 -8.90 -25.25
C LYS A 67 -0.41 -9.23 -24.44
N ASP A 68 0.60 -8.39 -24.65
CA ASP A 68 1.73 -8.12 -23.76
C ASP A 68 1.24 -7.94 -22.30
N LYS A 69 1.42 -8.99 -21.50
CA LYS A 69 1.24 -8.95 -20.05
C LYS A 69 2.60 -9.26 -19.45
N ASN A 70 3.17 -8.25 -18.78
CA ASN A 70 4.30 -8.41 -17.88
C ASN A 70 4.14 -9.71 -17.05
N PRO A 71 5.09 -10.66 -17.06
CA PRO A 71 4.90 -11.96 -16.41
C PRO A 71 4.65 -11.77 -14.92
N ARG A 72 3.47 -12.18 -14.46
CA ARG A 72 3.13 -12.15 -13.03
C ARG A 72 4.11 -13.03 -12.28
N LYS A 73 4.73 -12.49 -11.23
CA LYS A 73 5.57 -13.26 -10.30
C LYS A 73 4.83 -14.54 -9.86
N PRO A 74 5.50 -15.70 -9.78
CA PRO A 74 4.88 -16.92 -9.29
C PRO A 74 4.33 -16.70 -7.88
N GLN A 75 3.07 -17.08 -7.69
CA GLN A 75 2.34 -16.82 -6.45
C GLN A 75 2.76 -17.80 -5.37
N SER A 76 3.00 -17.31 -4.16
CA SER A 76 3.26 -18.18 -3.02
C SER A 76 2.02 -19.06 -2.73
N PRO A 77 2.20 -20.23 -2.08
CA PRO A 77 1.06 -21.05 -1.65
C PRO A 77 0.06 -20.27 -0.78
N THR A 78 0.55 -19.41 0.11
CA THR A 78 -0.26 -18.54 0.97
C THR A 78 -1.08 -17.51 0.16
N GLU A 79 -0.50 -16.94 -0.89
CA GLU A 79 -1.21 -16.04 -1.82
C GLU A 79 -2.28 -16.79 -2.63
N GLN A 80 -1.99 -18.02 -3.07
CA GLN A 80 -2.96 -18.85 -3.77
C GLN A 80 -4.16 -19.18 -2.89
N LEU A 81 -3.92 -19.58 -1.63
CA LEU A 81 -4.96 -19.81 -0.63
C LEU A 81 -5.78 -18.53 -0.38
N SER A 82 -5.12 -17.40 -0.16
CA SER A 82 -5.77 -16.09 0.04
C SER A 82 -6.68 -15.71 -1.13
N ARG A 83 -6.26 -15.96 -2.38
CA ARG A 83 -7.07 -15.70 -3.58
C ARG A 83 -8.26 -16.66 -3.70
N ALA A 84 -8.06 -17.94 -3.38
CA ALA A 84 -9.14 -18.93 -3.38
C ALA A 84 -10.21 -18.55 -2.34
N LEU A 85 -9.81 -18.24 -1.11
CA LEU A 85 -10.70 -17.77 -0.04
C LEU A 85 -11.44 -16.49 -0.44
N ALA A 86 -10.74 -15.49 -0.98
CA ALA A 86 -11.36 -14.25 -1.43
C ALA A 86 -12.42 -14.48 -2.50
N TYR A 87 -12.18 -15.38 -3.46
CA TYR A 87 -13.18 -15.70 -4.47
C TYR A 87 -14.40 -16.38 -3.86
N ILE A 88 -14.19 -17.42 -3.05
CA ILE A 88 -15.27 -18.21 -2.46
C ILE A 88 -16.16 -17.30 -1.61
N LEU A 89 -15.58 -16.54 -0.69
CA LEU A 89 -16.33 -15.74 0.28
C LEU A 89 -17.03 -14.52 -0.34
N ARG A 90 -16.57 -14.02 -1.50
CA ARG A 90 -17.12 -12.79 -2.10
C ARG A 90 -18.05 -13.02 -3.28
N HIS A 91 -17.84 -14.12 -4.01
CA HIS A 91 -18.46 -14.35 -5.31
C HIS A 91 -18.90 -15.79 -5.53
N GLY A 92 -18.20 -16.76 -4.93
CA GLY A 92 -18.28 -18.17 -5.28
C GLY A 92 -19.07 -19.04 -4.31
N ALA A 93 -19.51 -18.54 -3.15
CA ALA A 93 -20.11 -19.35 -2.09
C ALA A 93 -21.31 -20.17 -2.60
N GLU A 94 -22.28 -19.50 -3.24
CA GLU A 94 -23.48 -20.15 -3.80
C GLU A 94 -23.11 -21.16 -4.90
N LYS A 95 -22.14 -20.83 -5.75
CA LYS A 95 -21.68 -21.70 -6.85
C LYS A 95 -20.95 -22.95 -6.38
N GLU A 96 -20.26 -22.86 -5.25
CA GLU A 96 -19.52 -23.96 -4.61
C GLU A 96 -20.41 -24.78 -3.66
N GLY A 97 -21.71 -24.44 -3.59
CA GLY A 97 -22.71 -25.12 -2.75
C GLY A 97 -22.51 -24.85 -1.26
N LEU A 98 -21.90 -23.73 -0.88
CA LEU A 98 -21.65 -23.37 0.51
C LEU A 98 -22.82 -22.58 1.08
N SER A 99 -23.28 -23.00 2.26
CA SER A 99 -24.26 -22.25 3.04
C SER A 99 -23.59 -21.05 3.68
N ILE A 100 -24.02 -19.84 3.29
CA ILE A 100 -23.52 -18.58 3.84
C ILE A 100 -24.57 -17.97 4.78
N ARG A 101 -24.14 -17.60 5.99
CA ARG A 101 -24.99 -16.87 6.95
C ARG A 101 -25.24 -15.44 6.44
N SER A 102 -26.32 -14.80 6.90
CA SER A 102 -26.67 -13.41 6.53
C SER A 102 -25.56 -12.39 6.84
N ASN A 103 -24.80 -12.62 7.90
CA ASN A 103 -23.63 -11.83 8.32
C ASN A 103 -22.32 -12.18 7.58
N GLY A 104 -22.40 -13.06 6.56
CA GLY A 104 -21.32 -13.42 5.65
C GLY A 104 -20.41 -14.57 6.09
N TYR A 105 -20.68 -15.19 7.25
CA TYR A 105 -19.86 -16.29 7.76
C TYR A 105 -20.18 -17.63 7.09
N VAL A 106 -19.13 -18.39 6.80
CA VAL A 106 -19.16 -19.75 6.25
C VAL A 106 -18.31 -20.67 7.14
N GLN A 107 -18.74 -21.91 7.33
CA GLN A 107 -17.96 -22.91 8.08
C GLN A 107 -16.64 -23.22 7.38
N LEU A 108 -15.56 -23.17 8.15
CA LEU A 108 -14.22 -23.31 7.61
C LEU A 108 -13.95 -24.71 7.07
N ASP A 109 -14.48 -25.75 7.72
CA ASP A 109 -14.30 -27.14 7.27
C ASP A 109 -14.88 -27.35 5.86
N HIS A 110 -16.09 -26.84 5.61
CA HIS A 110 -16.71 -26.90 4.29
C HIS A 110 -15.91 -26.12 3.23
N VAL A 111 -15.27 -25.00 3.61
CA VAL A 111 -14.41 -24.22 2.72
C VAL A 111 -13.12 -24.97 2.39
N LEU A 112 -12.47 -25.58 3.37
CA LEU A 112 -11.27 -26.40 3.20
C LEU A 112 -11.53 -27.61 2.29
N GLU A 113 -12.76 -28.10 2.25
CA GLU A 113 -13.16 -29.19 1.38
C GLU A 113 -13.33 -28.83 -0.10
N ARG A 114 -13.40 -27.53 -0.44
CA ARG A 114 -13.68 -27.13 -1.82
C ARG A 114 -12.48 -27.38 -2.75
N PRO A 115 -12.71 -27.74 -4.03
CA PRO A 115 -11.65 -28.08 -4.97
C PRO A 115 -10.54 -27.01 -5.08
N ARG A 116 -10.92 -25.74 -5.09
CA ARG A 116 -9.98 -24.60 -5.24
C ARG A 116 -9.05 -24.42 -4.04
N VAL A 117 -9.48 -24.86 -2.86
CA VAL A 117 -8.68 -24.81 -1.63
C VAL A 117 -7.86 -26.10 -1.50
N LYS A 118 -8.47 -27.26 -1.73
CA LYS A 118 -7.80 -28.57 -1.74
C LYS A 118 -6.62 -28.65 -2.72
N SER A 119 -6.70 -27.93 -3.85
CA SER A 119 -5.63 -27.92 -4.86
C SER A 119 -4.38 -27.14 -4.46
N VAL A 120 -4.44 -26.32 -3.40
CA VAL A 120 -3.29 -25.52 -2.96
C VAL A 120 -2.33 -26.40 -2.17
N ASN A 121 -1.08 -26.47 -2.62
CA ASN A 121 -0.03 -27.25 -1.95
C ASN A 121 0.69 -26.39 -0.91
N MET A 122 0.41 -26.61 0.36
CA MET A 122 1.12 -25.96 1.47
C MET A 122 2.41 -26.71 1.79
N LEU A 123 3.42 -25.98 2.28
CA LEU A 123 4.65 -26.57 2.78
C LEU A 123 4.43 -27.08 4.20
N ALA A 124 4.96 -28.26 4.52
CA ALA A 124 5.00 -28.74 5.90
C ALA A 124 6.12 -28.01 6.65
N GLU A 125 5.74 -27.28 7.71
CA GLU A 125 6.68 -26.54 8.58
C GLU A 125 7.16 -27.39 9.77
N THR A 126 6.53 -28.54 10.03
CA THR A 126 6.85 -29.39 11.18
C THR A 126 8.08 -30.26 10.92
N GLU A 127 9.05 -30.17 11.82
CA GLU A 127 10.31 -30.95 11.83
C GLU A 127 10.11 -32.48 11.76
N THR A 128 8.91 -32.96 12.10
CA THR A 128 8.50 -34.36 12.14
C THR A 128 8.02 -34.94 10.81
N GLN A 129 7.77 -34.12 9.77
CA GLN A 129 7.43 -34.60 8.44
C GLN A 129 8.52 -34.25 7.44
N ALA A 130 8.90 -35.21 6.59
CA ALA A 130 9.98 -35.09 5.62
C ALA A 130 9.96 -33.72 4.90
N LYS A 131 11.04 -32.94 5.07
CA LYS A 131 11.26 -31.65 4.41
C LYS A 131 10.92 -31.77 2.92
N GLY A 132 9.81 -31.16 2.50
CA GLY A 132 9.34 -31.16 1.10
C GLY A 132 8.04 -31.89 0.82
N ALA A 133 7.41 -32.53 1.81
CA ALA A 133 6.07 -33.11 1.63
C ALA A 133 5.02 -32.01 1.40
N LYS A 134 4.27 -32.13 0.29
CA LYS A 134 3.12 -31.26 -0.01
C LYS A 134 1.93 -31.72 0.81
N ARG A 135 1.31 -30.81 1.56
CA ARG A 135 0.08 -31.09 2.31
C ARG A 135 -1.06 -30.17 1.88
N ARG A 136 -2.28 -30.61 2.19
CA ARG A 136 -3.49 -29.79 2.00
C ARG A 136 -3.52 -28.64 3.02
N PRO A 137 -4.21 -27.53 2.70
CA PRO A 137 -4.42 -26.47 3.67
C PRO A 137 -5.25 -26.95 4.85
N ASN A 138 -4.91 -26.50 6.05
CA ASN A 138 -5.65 -26.75 7.28
C ASN A 138 -6.14 -25.42 7.90
N VAL A 139 -6.81 -25.52 9.04
CA VAL A 139 -7.31 -24.35 9.78
C VAL A 139 -6.17 -23.39 10.17
N GLN A 140 -5.02 -23.92 10.59
CA GLN A 140 -3.86 -23.12 10.98
C GLN A 140 -3.35 -22.26 9.82
N ASP A 141 -3.29 -22.80 8.60
CA ASP A 141 -2.89 -22.05 7.42
C ASP A 141 -3.83 -20.88 7.13
N VAL A 142 -5.13 -21.09 7.34
CA VAL A 142 -6.13 -20.05 7.12
C VAL A 142 -6.02 -18.96 8.18
N GLN A 143 -5.75 -19.32 9.44
CA GLN A 143 -5.45 -18.36 10.50
C GLN A 143 -4.19 -17.56 10.17
N GLN A 144 -3.10 -18.22 9.77
CA GLN A 144 -1.86 -17.56 9.36
C GLN A 144 -2.09 -16.62 8.16
N VAL A 145 -2.80 -17.06 7.11
CA VAL A 145 -3.13 -16.22 5.95
C VAL A 145 -4.01 -15.03 6.32
N THR A 146 -4.85 -15.17 7.34
CA THR A 146 -5.68 -14.07 7.85
C THR A 146 -4.85 -13.06 8.63
N GLN A 147 -3.94 -13.54 9.50
CA GLN A 147 -3.05 -12.70 10.31
C GLN A 147 -2.00 -11.98 9.45
N ALA A 148 -1.39 -12.68 8.48
CA ALA A 148 -0.38 -12.13 7.57
C ALA A 148 -0.98 -11.23 6.46
N ASN A 149 -2.30 -10.99 6.48
CA ASN A 149 -2.94 -10.21 5.43
C ASN A 149 -2.81 -8.70 5.67
N ASP A 150 -1.95 -8.03 4.91
CA ASP A 150 -1.81 -6.55 4.91
C ASP A 150 -3.15 -5.80 4.83
N LYS A 151 -4.14 -6.41 4.17
CA LYS A 151 -5.43 -5.79 3.86
C LYS A 151 -6.55 -6.21 4.81
N LYS A 152 -6.26 -7.00 5.85
CA LYS A 152 -7.25 -7.54 6.80
C LYS A 152 -8.55 -7.97 6.10
N ARG A 153 -8.39 -8.78 5.04
CA ARG A 153 -9.48 -9.11 4.10
C ARG A 153 -10.50 -10.09 4.67
N PHE A 154 -10.08 -10.85 5.66
CA PHE A 154 -10.82 -11.96 6.25
C PHE A 154 -10.94 -11.76 7.74
N GLN A 155 -12.01 -12.29 8.29
CA GLN A 155 -12.19 -12.43 9.72
C GLN A 155 -12.53 -13.89 10.00
N VAL A 156 -11.80 -14.46 10.95
CA VAL A 156 -12.05 -15.81 11.47
C VAL A 156 -12.60 -15.69 12.88
N MET A 157 -13.54 -16.56 13.23
CA MET A 157 -14.07 -16.67 14.59
C MET A 157 -14.28 -18.15 14.93
N GLN A 158 -14.22 -18.47 16.21
CA GLN A 158 -14.59 -19.78 16.72
C GLN A 158 -15.87 -19.64 17.54
N ASP A 159 -16.84 -20.52 17.29
CA ASP A 159 -18.10 -20.57 18.03
C ASP A 159 -17.93 -21.34 19.34
N GLU A 160 -18.95 -21.32 20.21
CA GLU A 160 -18.97 -22.06 21.48
C GLU A 160 -18.77 -23.57 21.28
N ASP A 161 -19.29 -24.10 20.17
CA ASP A 161 -19.13 -25.50 19.74
C ASP A 161 -17.74 -25.84 19.20
N ARG A 162 -16.76 -24.95 19.33
CA ARG A 162 -15.39 -25.07 18.79
C ARG A 162 -15.32 -25.13 17.25
N VAL A 163 -16.40 -24.82 16.55
CA VAL A 163 -16.46 -24.75 15.08
C VAL A 163 -15.86 -23.45 14.58
N TRP A 164 -14.98 -23.54 13.59
CA TRP A 164 -14.36 -22.38 12.96
C TRP A 164 -15.21 -21.82 11.83
N TRP A 165 -15.37 -20.50 11.83
CA TRP A 165 -16.10 -19.75 10.82
C TRP A 165 -15.19 -18.68 10.20
N ILE A 166 -15.37 -18.43 8.91
CA ILE A 166 -14.64 -17.40 8.18
C ILE A 166 -15.60 -16.55 7.35
N ARG A 167 -15.32 -15.25 7.27
CA ARG A 167 -15.98 -14.32 6.34
C ARG A 167 -14.99 -13.40 5.65
N ALA A 168 -15.39 -12.84 4.51
CA ALA A 168 -14.70 -11.67 3.98
C ALA A 168 -15.24 -10.41 4.68
N VAL A 169 -14.37 -9.45 4.97
CA VAL A 169 -14.78 -8.17 5.59
C VAL A 169 -15.47 -7.25 4.58
N GLN A 170 -15.10 -7.37 3.31
CA GLN A 170 -15.54 -6.46 2.25
C GLN A 170 -15.46 -7.12 0.86
N GLY A 171 -16.02 -6.41 -0.13
CA GLY A 171 -15.90 -6.76 -1.55
C GLY A 171 -16.84 -7.86 -2.03
N HIS A 172 -17.95 -8.08 -1.32
CA HIS A 172 -19.01 -9.01 -1.73
C HIS A 172 -19.68 -8.52 -3.03
N SER A 173 -20.07 -9.46 -3.87
CA SER A 173 -20.99 -9.22 -4.99
C SER A 173 -22.31 -9.99 -4.81
N LEU A 174 -22.48 -10.68 -3.68
CA LEU A 174 -23.68 -11.45 -3.35
C LEU A 174 -24.66 -10.52 -2.64
N LYS A 175 -25.89 -10.41 -3.14
CA LYS A 175 -26.91 -9.49 -2.60
C LYS A 175 -27.47 -9.95 -1.25
N SER A 176 -27.31 -11.24 -0.92
CA SER A 176 -27.85 -11.91 0.26
C SER A 176 -27.06 -11.65 1.55
N ILE A 177 -25.95 -10.93 1.49
CA ILE A 177 -25.06 -10.70 2.62
C ILE A 177 -25.09 -9.23 3.02
N ALA A 178 -25.53 -8.98 4.25
CA ALA A 178 -25.44 -7.67 4.88
C ALA A 178 -24.29 -7.70 5.89
N VAL A 179 -23.14 -7.15 5.50
CA VAL A 179 -22.06 -6.91 6.46
C VAL A 179 -22.35 -5.58 7.14
N GLU A 180 -22.39 -5.59 8.46
CA GLU A 180 -22.57 -4.38 9.25
C GLU A 180 -21.34 -3.47 9.10
N HIS A 181 -21.61 -2.22 8.71
CA HIS A 181 -20.62 -1.17 8.57
C HIS A 181 -21.09 0.06 9.35
N THR A 182 -20.14 0.84 9.86
CA THR A 182 -20.47 2.05 10.61
C THR A 182 -20.84 3.17 9.63
N PRO A 183 -22.05 3.74 9.67
CA PRO A 183 -22.39 4.84 8.79
C PRO A 183 -21.51 6.06 9.11
N LEU A 184 -20.97 6.70 8.07
CA LEU A 184 -20.22 7.94 8.18
C LEU A 184 -21.17 9.13 8.04
N THR A 185 -21.11 10.00 9.03
CA THR A 185 -21.87 11.25 9.13
C THR A 185 -20.90 12.39 9.42
N LEU A 186 -21.34 13.64 9.23
CA LEU A 186 -20.50 14.81 9.52
C LEU A 186 -19.91 14.80 10.95
N ASN A 187 -20.65 14.24 11.90
CA ASN A 187 -20.26 14.18 13.31
C ASN A 187 -19.16 13.16 13.61
N ASN A 188 -18.97 12.14 12.76
CA ASN A 188 -17.98 11.07 13.00
C ASN A 188 -16.89 11.01 11.92
N LEU A 189 -16.74 12.05 11.11
CA LEU A 189 -15.67 12.14 10.12
C LEU A 189 -14.26 12.13 10.73
N HIS A 190 -14.14 12.45 12.03
CA HIS A 190 -12.89 12.28 12.78
C HIS A 190 -12.36 10.84 12.71
N LEU A 191 -13.21 9.83 12.49
CA LEU A 191 -12.81 8.43 12.30
C LEU A 191 -11.94 8.22 11.05
N LEU A 192 -11.90 9.19 10.14
CA LEU A 192 -11.07 9.17 8.94
C LEU A 192 -9.72 9.85 9.14
N LYS A 193 -9.54 10.66 10.19
CA LYS A 193 -8.26 11.28 10.52
C LYS A 193 -7.24 10.16 10.79
N LEU A 194 -6.05 10.30 10.19
CA LEU A 194 -4.92 9.44 10.50
C LEU A 194 -4.20 10.08 11.67
N ASN A 195 -4.07 9.36 12.78
CA ASN A 195 -3.20 9.79 13.87
C ASN A 195 -1.78 9.81 13.30
N HIS A 196 -1.28 10.99 12.96
CA HIS A 196 0.15 11.19 12.86
C HIS A 196 0.65 10.93 14.27
N SER A 197 1.32 9.79 14.49
CA SER A 197 2.17 9.69 15.66
C SER A 197 3.24 10.74 15.44
N GLU A 198 3.07 11.90 16.07
CA GLU A 198 4.09 12.90 16.29
C GLU A 198 5.30 12.13 16.86
N LYS A 199 6.23 11.84 15.96
CA LYS A 199 7.64 11.70 16.31
C LYS A 199 8.25 13.00 15.83
N ASP A 200 7.83 14.07 16.49
CA ASP A 200 8.57 15.31 16.44
C ASP A 200 9.51 15.28 17.65
N ASP A 201 10.75 15.56 17.31
CA ASP A 201 12.00 15.44 18.04
C ASP A 201 11.91 15.66 19.56
N GLU A 202 12.61 14.79 20.31
CA GLU A 202 12.98 14.99 21.71
C GLU A 202 13.80 16.28 21.82
N ASP A 203 13.15 17.40 22.12
CA ASP A 203 13.75 18.51 22.84
C ASP A 203 12.92 18.72 24.11
N GLU A 204 13.64 18.75 25.23
CA GLU A 204 13.19 18.66 26.60
C GLU A 204 12.28 19.83 27.04
N ASP A 205 11.44 19.51 28.04
CA ASP A 205 10.69 20.38 28.96
C ASP A 205 9.33 20.91 28.50
N GLU A 206 8.24 20.34 29.05
CA GLU A 206 7.16 21.05 29.78
C GLU A 206 5.94 20.13 30.11
N ASP A 207 5.69 19.98 31.42
CA ASP A 207 4.45 19.70 32.18
C ASP A 207 3.59 18.42 31.94
N GLU A 208 3.58 17.54 32.96
CA GLU A 208 2.83 16.27 33.08
C GLU A 208 1.29 16.38 33.16
N ASP A 209 0.69 17.54 32.86
CA ASP A 209 -0.75 17.78 33.05
C ASP A 209 -1.62 17.63 31.77
N ASP A 210 -1.02 17.51 30.57
CA ASP A 210 -1.77 17.53 29.29
C ASP A 210 -2.25 16.15 28.78
N ALA A 211 -1.77 15.05 29.37
CA ALA A 211 -2.17 13.70 28.97
C ALA A 211 -3.65 13.38 29.25
N LEU A 212 -4.27 14.07 30.23
CA LEU A 212 -5.67 13.86 30.59
C LEU A 212 -6.62 14.72 29.73
N ALA A 213 -6.17 15.86 29.21
CA ALA A 213 -6.97 16.75 28.39
C ALA A 213 -7.28 16.16 27.01
N GLY A 214 -6.33 15.42 26.41
CA GLY A 214 -6.53 14.74 25.13
C GLY A 214 -7.59 13.62 25.16
N GLU A 215 -7.69 12.89 26.28
CA GLU A 215 -8.68 11.81 26.42
C GLU A 215 -10.09 12.32 26.78
N ILE A 216 -10.16 13.51 27.38
CA ILE A 216 -11.42 14.21 27.68
C ILE A 216 -11.94 14.94 26.43
N ASN A 217 -11.09 15.62 25.65
CA ASN A 217 -11.48 16.29 24.41
C ASN A 217 -11.95 15.30 23.32
N SER A 218 -11.35 14.11 23.25
CA SER A 218 -11.81 13.03 22.36
C SER A 218 -13.14 12.40 22.79
N LYS A 219 -13.52 12.50 24.07
CA LYS A 219 -14.83 12.05 24.58
C LYS A 219 -15.91 13.13 24.59
N LEU A 220 -15.55 14.42 24.67
CA LEU A 220 -16.50 15.53 24.85
C LEU A 220 -16.76 16.37 23.59
N ASN A 221 -16.17 16.03 22.44
CA ASN A 221 -16.47 16.68 21.15
C ASN A 221 -16.27 18.22 21.19
N LEU A 222 -15.38 18.71 22.05
CA LEU A 222 -15.01 20.12 22.15
C LEU A 222 -13.72 20.34 21.36
N THR A 223 -13.83 20.33 20.04
CA THR A 223 -12.76 20.79 19.14
C THR A 223 -13.19 22.09 18.48
N THR A 224 -12.43 23.15 18.75
CA THR A 224 -12.50 24.51 18.21
C THR A 224 -12.91 24.54 16.73
N ASP A 225 -13.79 25.48 16.35
CA ASP A 225 -14.37 25.63 15.00
C ASP A 225 -13.35 25.64 13.84
N GLN A 226 -12.07 25.89 14.13
CA GLN A 226 -10.95 25.84 13.20
C GLN A 226 -10.66 24.42 12.65
N GLU A 227 -10.91 23.34 13.41
CA GLU A 227 -10.72 21.96 12.91
C GLU A 227 -11.86 21.47 12.01
N GLN A 228 -13.06 22.04 12.15
CA GLN A 228 -14.22 21.65 11.35
C GLN A 228 -14.06 22.04 9.87
N GLN A 229 -13.14 22.97 9.58
CA GLN A 229 -12.80 23.41 8.23
C GLN A 229 -11.71 22.57 7.54
N GLN A 230 -11.10 21.60 8.23
CA GLN A 230 -10.14 20.71 7.58
C GLN A 230 -10.85 19.81 6.56
N MET A 231 -10.43 19.90 5.29
CA MET A 231 -10.99 19.10 4.20
C MET A 231 -10.71 17.62 4.46
N VAL A 232 -11.75 16.81 4.60
CA VAL A 232 -11.61 15.36 4.83
C VAL A 232 -11.70 14.68 3.48
N GLU A 233 -10.55 14.20 2.99
CA GLU A 233 -10.48 13.55 1.68
C GLU A 233 -10.40 12.04 1.82
N VAL A 234 -11.06 11.35 0.88
CA VAL A 234 -10.90 9.91 0.68
C VAL A 234 -10.44 9.64 -0.75
N ILE A 235 -9.66 8.58 -0.91
CA ILE A 235 -8.93 8.34 -2.16
C ILE A 235 -9.46 7.10 -2.88
N HIS A 236 -9.77 7.24 -4.16
CA HIS A 236 -10.02 6.11 -5.06
C HIS A 236 -8.83 5.85 -5.97
N GLY A 237 -8.41 4.59 -6.06
CA GLY A 237 -7.27 4.18 -6.89
C GLY A 237 -7.77 3.49 -8.15
N THR A 238 -7.46 4.07 -9.31
CA THR A 238 -7.85 3.55 -10.61
C THR A 238 -6.65 3.47 -11.58
N TYR A 239 -6.93 3.11 -12.82
CA TYR A 239 -5.95 3.05 -13.90
C TYR A 239 -6.17 4.19 -14.89
N GLN A 240 -5.10 4.72 -15.48
CA GLN A 240 -5.16 5.75 -16.52
C GLN A 240 -6.12 5.41 -17.66
N ALA A 241 -6.19 4.14 -18.07
CA ALA A 241 -7.11 3.70 -19.13
C ALA A 241 -8.58 3.85 -18.74
N ALA A 242 -8.93 3.67 -17.45
CA ALA A 242 -10.29 3.81 -16.95
C ALA A 242 -10.67 5.26 -16.62
N TRP A 243 -9.70 6.17 -16.55
CA TRP A 243 -9.94 7.57 -16.14
C TRP A 243 -10.90 8.30 -17.09
N GLN A 244 -10.73 8.13 -18.40
CA GLN A 244 -11.62 8.77 -19.39
C GLN A 244 -13.05 8.22 -19.32
N GLU A 245 -13.21 6.93 -19.03
CA GLU A 245 -14.53 6.31 -18.82
C GLU A 245 -15.20 6.85 -17.56
N ILE A 246 -14.43 7.07 -16.48
CA ILE A 246 -14.95 7.66 -15.23
C ILE A 246 -15.47 9.08 -15.49
N LEU A 247 -14.69 9.93 -16.16
CA LEU A 247 -15.11 11.28 -16.50
C LEU A 247 -16.34 11.30 -17.41
N SER A 248 -16.33 10.53 -18.50
CA SER A 248 -17.45 10.48 -19.46
C SER A 248 -18.73 9.90 -18.87
N SER A 249 -18.62 8.97 -17.90
CA SER A 249 -19.76 8.42 -17.19
C SER A 249 -20.31 9.33 -16.08
N GLY A 250 -19.64 10.45 -15.79
CA GLY A 250 -20.04 11.43 -14.79
C GLY A 250 -19.55 11.13 -13.37
N GLY A 251 -18.81 10.04 -13.13
CA GLY A 251 -18.33 9.70 -11.79
C GLY A 251 -17.86 8.26 -11.61
N LEU A 252 -17.61 7.89 -10.36
CA LEU A 252 -17.28 6.51 -9.98
C LEU A 252 -18.55 5.68 -9.80
N LYS A 253 -18.49 4.41 -10.19
CA LYS A 253 -19.57 3.43 -10.02
C LYS A 253 -19.08 2.18 -9.25
N PRO A 254 -19.96 1.47 -8.54
CA PRO A 254 -19.62 0.19 -7.90
C PRO A 254 -19.16 -0.91 -8.88
N MET A 255 -19.53 -0.78 -10.17
CA MET A 255 -19.29 -1.76 -11.22
C MET A 255 -19.89 -3.12 -10.86
N THR A 256 -19.08 -4.19 -10.77
CA THR A 256 -19.55 -5.54 -10.41
C THR A 256 -19.69 -5.74 -8.89
N ARG A 257 -19.46 -4.71 -8.08
CA ARG A 257 -19.56 -4.76 -6.61
C ARG A 257 -20.80 -4.01 -6.13
N THR A 258 -21.12 -4.17 -4.85
CA THR A 258 -22.22 -3.42 -4.21
C THR A 258 -21.84 -1.97 -3.89
N HIS A 259 -20.57 -1.71 -3.56
CA HIS A 259 -20.08 -0.39 -3.15
C HIS A 259 -18.80 0.03 -3.91
N ILE A 260 -18.63 1.33 -4.11
CA ILE A 260 -17.37 1.98 -4.46
C ILE A 260 -16.45 1.90 -3.24
N HIS A 261 -15.19 1.52 -3.46
CA HIS A 261 -14.21 1.36 -2.38
C HIS A 261 -13.21 2.50 -2.40
N LEU A 262 -13.03 3.13 -1.25
CA LEU A 262 -12.21 4.31 -1.03
C LEU A 262 -11.24 4.05 0.14
N ALA A 263 -10.06 4.67 0.08
CA ALA A 263 -9.04 4.59 1.11
C ALA A 263 -9.00 5.89 1.93
N LYS A 264 -8.69 5.80 3.22
CA LYS A 264 -8.49 6.96 4.11
C LYS A 264 -7.24 7.78 3.79
N GLY A 265 -6.30 7.20 3.02
CA GLY A 265 -5.04 7.85 2.72
C GLY A 265 -4.27 7.16 1.59
N LYS A 266 -3.09 7.71 1.28
CA LYS A 266 -2.20 7.21 0.23
C LYS A 266 -1.59 5.87 0.65
N PHE A 267 -1.15 5.09 -0.33
CA PHE A 267 -0.41 3.86 -0.05
C PHE A 267 0.91 4.17 0.64
N GLY A 268 1.21 3.48 1.75
CA GLY A 268 2.46 3.66 2.50
C GLY A 268 2.37 4.63 3.68
N GLN A 269 1.27 5.37 3.84
CA GLN A 269 1.02 6.13 5.06
C GLN A 269 0.75 5.20 6.24
N GLN A 270 1.33 5.52 7.40
CA GLN A 270 1.17 4.74 8.63
C GLN A 270 -0.31 4.70 9.05
N GLY A 271 -0.80 3.51 9.43
CA GLY A 271 -2.20 3.31 9.80
C GLY A 271 -3.19 3.15 8.62
N VAL A 272 -2.77 3.33 7.36
CA VAL A 272 -3.66 3.23 6.19
C VAL A 272 -3.68 1.82 5.59
N ILE A 273 -4.77 1.09 5.84
CA ILE A 273 -5.10 -0.11 5.06
C ILE A 273 -5.70 0.34 3.73
N SER A 274 -4.85 0.55 2.73
CA SER A 274 -5.32 1.05 1.43
C SER A 274 -6.21 0.02 0.72
N GLY A 275 -7.48 0.37 0.52
CA GLY A 275 -8.43 -0.36 -0.31
C GLY A 275 -7.99 -0.44 -1.78
N MET A 276 -7.06 0.40 -2.20
CA MET A 276 -6.55 0.51 -3.56
C MET A 276 -5.53 -0.61 -3.90
N ARG A 277 -5.38 -0.89 -5.19
CA ARG A 277 -4.34 -1.82 -5.68
C ARG A 277 -2.99 -1.10 -5.69
N LYS A 278 -1.90 -1.79 -5.32
CA LYS A 278 -0.53 -1.25 -5.40
C LYS A 278 -0.15 -0.79 -6.82
N SER A 279 -0.80 -1.34 -7.84
CA SER A 279 -0.58 -0.98 -9.24
C SER A 279 -1.50 0.12 -9.78
N ALA A 280 -2.39 0.69 -8.95
CA ALA A 280 -3.19 1.83 -9.37
C ALA A 280 -2.26 3.01 -9.67
N ASN A 281 -2.42 3.63 -10.84
CA ASN A 281 -1.57 4.72 -11.32
C ASN A 281 -2.33 6.05 -11.50
N ARG A 282 -3.57 6.10 -11.00
CA ARG A 282 -4.38 7.30 -10.87
C ARG A 282 -5.05 7.30 -9.49
N LEU A 283 -4.91 8.39 -8.77
CA LEU A 283 -5.48 8.60 -7.45
C LEU A 283 -6.49 9.74 -7.54
N ILE A 284 -7.77 9.43 -7.36
CA ILE A 284 -8.87 10.40 -7.34
C ILE A 284 -9.14 10.76 -5.89
N PHE A 285 -9.03 12.03 -5.55
CA PHE A 285 -9.34 12.56 -4.23
C PHE A 285 -10.78 13.05 -4.23
N VAL A 286 -11.52 12.66 -3.19
CA VAL A 286 -12.94 12.95 -3.06
C VAL A 286 -13.19 13.69 -1.75
N ASP A 287 -13.91 14.79 -1.84
CA ASP A 287 -14.46 15.51 -0.70
C ASP A 287 -15.67 14.77 -0.13
N ILE A 288 -15.46 14.07 0.97
CA ILE A 288 -16.52 13.31 1.62
C ILE A 288 -17.54 14.21 2.34
N LYS A 289 -17.11 15.37 2.85
CA LYS A 289 -17.98 16.31 3.56
C LYS A 289 -19.04 16.85 2.60
N LYS A 290 -18.59 17.31 1.43
CA LYS A 290 -19.49 17.81 0.38
C LYS A 290 -20.46 16.71 -0.10
N ALA A 291 -19.97 15.49 -0.29
CA ALA A 291 -20.80 14.38 -0.72
C ALA A 291 -21.88 13.99 0.32
N ILE A 292 -21.52 13.95 1.61
CA ILE A 292 -22.49 13.67 2.69
C ILE A 292 -23.54 14.78 2.81
N ASN A 293 -23.15 16.04 2.68
CA ASN A 293 -24.09 17.18 2.70
C ASN A 293 -25.12 17.10 1.57
N ASP A 294 -24.71 16.63 0.40
CA ASP A 294 -25.58 16.41 -0.75
C ASP A 294 -26.39 15.10 -0.65
N GLY A 295 -26.31 14.37 0.47
CA GLY A 295 -27.08 13.15 0.74
C GLY A 295 -26.43 11.85 0.27
N VAL A 296 -25.17 11.86 -0.18
CA VAL A 296 -24.46 10.62 -0.54
C VAL A 296 -24.09 9.84 0.72
N ARG A 297 -24.50 8.57 0.77
CA ARG A 297 -24.25 7.69 1.91
C ARG A 297 -22.82 7.16 1.87
N PHE A 298 -22.15 7.18 3.02
CA PHE A 298 -20.84 6.56 3.22
C PHE A 298 -20.85 5.65 4.44
N GLU A 299 -20.03 4.63 4.39
CA GLU A 299 -19.88 3.64 5.45
C GLU A 299 -18.41 3.34 5.68
N LEU A 300 -18.03 3.14 6.93
CA LEU A 300 -16.70 2.69 7.34
C LEU A 300 -16.76 1.22 7.72
N SER A 301 -16.00 0.41 6.99
CA SER A 301 -15.84 -1.00 7.31
C SER A 301 -14.87 -1.21 8.48
N SER A 302 -14.97 -2.37 9.14
CA SER A 302 -14.13 -2.71 10.30
C SER A 302 -12.63 -2.80 9.99
N ASN A 303 -12.23 -2.94 8.73
CA ASN A 303 -10.83 -2.88 8.31
C ASN A 303 -10.36 -1.49 7.85
N GLY A 304 -11.17 -0.46 8.08
CA GLY A 304 -10.81 0.93 7.78
C GLY A 304 -11.03 1.36 6.34
N VAL A 305 -11.58 0.51 5.47
CA VAL A 305 -11.95 0.89 4.10
C VAL A 305 -13.26 1.67 4.12
N VAL A 306 -13.30 2.79 3.39
CA VAL A 306 -14.50 3.62 3.22
C VAL A 306 -15.29 3.11 2.01
N LEU A 307 -16.60 3.01 2.15
CA LEU A 307 -17.52 2.44 1.18
C LEU A 307 -18.64 3.44 0.89
N THR A 308 -19.10 3.49 -0.36
CA THR A 308 -20.31 4.24 -0.73
C THR A 308 -21.04 3.53 -1.88
N PRO A 309 -22.37 3.45 -1.88
CA PRO A 309 -23.14 3.00 -3.03
C PRO A 309 -23.17 4.03 -4.17
N GLY A 310 -22.70 5.27 -3.92
CA GLY A 310 -23.00 6.43 -4.76
C GLY A 310 -24.30 7.11 -4.32
N ALA A 311 -24.71 8.15 -5.03
CA ALA A 311 -25.99 8.81 -4.80
C ALA A 311 -27.16 7.85 -5.06
N ASP A 312 -28.22 7.95 -4.28
CA ASP A 312 -29.33 6.97 -4.28
C ASP A 312 -30.02 6.83 -5.64
N GLU A 313 -30.17 7.94 -6.37
CA GLU A 313 -30.85 7.95 -7.68
C GLU A 313 -29.98 7.37 -8.80
N SER A 314 -28.67 7.61 -8.76
CA SER A 314 -27.77 7.38 -9.89
C SER A 314 -26.77 6.24 -9.65
N GLY A 315 -26.56 5.82 -8.40
CA GLY A 315 -25.50 4.90 -7.99
C GLY A 315 -24.09 5.41 -8.31
N LEU A 316 -23.96 6.71 -8.56
CA LEU A 316 -22.74 7.38 -8.98
C LEU A 316 -22.19 8.23 -7.84
N LEU A 317 -20.88 8.20 -7.67
CA LEU A 317 -20.16 9.23 -6.94
C LEU A 317 -19.64 10.24 -7.95
N GLU A 318 -20.35 11.36 -8.08
CA GLU A 318 -20.18 12.32 -9.16
C GLU A 318 -18.83 13.05 -9.14
N VAL A 319 -18.37 13.46 -10.32
CA VAL A 319 -17.10 14.22 -10.49
C VAL A 319 -17.10 15.54 -9.72
N LYS A 320 -18.27 16.11 -9.40
CA LYS A 320 -18.38 17.37 -8.62
C LYS A 320 -17.84 17.26 -7.17
N TYR A 321 -17.67 16.04 -6.68
CA TYR A 321 -17.05 15.74 -5.38
C TYR A 321 -15.53 15.50 -5.50
N PHE A 322 -14.98 15.43 -6.71
CA PHE A 322 -13.55 15.19 -6.89
C PHE A 322 -12.80 16.50 -6.67
N THR A 323 -11.84 16.50 -5.74
CA THR A 323 -11.02 17.67 -5.44
C THR A 323 -9.84 17.77 -6.39
N ARG A 324 -9.21 16.64 -6.71
CA ARG A 324 -8.15 16.51 -7.71
C ARG A 324 -7.93 15.05 -8.11
N VAL A 325 -7.17 14.85 -9.18
CA VAL A 325 -6.61 13.55 -9.54
C VAL A 325 -5.10 13.67 -9.70
N GLU A 326 -4.38 12.77 -9.04
CA GLU A 326 -2.92 12.68 -9.13
C GLU A 326 -2.50 11.43 -9.90
N ASP A 327 -1.32 11.48 -10.52
CA ASP A 327 -0.61 10.28 -10.97
C ASP A 327 0.18 9.62 -9.83
N GLN A 328 0.94 8.56 -10.14
CA GLN A 328 1.76 7.85 -9.15
C GLN A 328 2.94 8.67 -8.59
N ASN A 329 3.32 9.75 -9.27
CA ASN A 329 4.39 10.66 -8.86
C ASN A 329 3.85 11.85 -8.05
N GLY A 330 2.53 11.92 -7.81
CA GLY A 330 1.88 13.05 -7.15
C GLY A 330 1.61 14.24 -8.07
N GLN A 331 1.82 14.10 -9.39
CA GLN A 331 1.50 15.17 -10.33
C GLN A 331 -0.01 15.25 -10.52
N ILE A 332 -0.58 16.44 -10.34
CA ILE A 332 -2.00 16.70 -10.60
C ILE A 332 -2.25 16.57 -12.11
N VAL A 333 -3.08 15.60 -12.49
CA VAL A 333 -3.50 15.34 -13.88
C VAL A 333 -4.89 15.91 -14.17
N TRP A 334 -5.65 16.24 -13.13
CA TRP A 334 -6.97 16.86 -13.26
C TRP A 334 -7.34 17.58 -11.96
N GLN A 335 -8.03 18.70 -12.09
CA GLN A 335 -8.66 19.43 -10.99
C GLN A 335 -9.94 20.08 -11.53
N PRO A 336 -10.96 20.32 -10.68
CA PRO A 336 -12.13 21.06 -11.11
C PRO A 336 -11.72 22.45 -11.58
N SER A 337 -12.27 22.90 -12.70
CA SER A 337 -12.10 24.29 -13.15
C SER A 337 -12.64 25.20 -12.06
N SER A 338 -11.82 26.07 -11.49
CA SER A 338 -12.27 27.06 -10.52
C SER A 338 -13.46 27.81 -11.12
N GLN A 339 -14.67 27.53 -10.63
CA GLN A 339 -15.75 28.49 -10.82
C GLN A 339 -15.34 29.69 -9.96
N ASN A 340 -14.76 30.71 -10.59
CA ASN A 340 -14.78 32.03 -10.00
C ASN A 340 -16.25 32.32 -9.69
N PRO A 341 -16.62 32.63 -8.44
CA PRO A 341 -17.92 33.24 -8.19
C PRO A 341 -17.88 34.55 -8.98
N SER A 342 -18.60 34.59 -10.10
CA SER A 342 -18.83 35.81 -10.85
C SER A 342 -19.53 36.80 -9.93
N GLU A 343 -18.80 37.88 -9.64
CA GLU A 343 -19.13 39.20 -9.08
C GLU A 343 -20.45 39.40 -8.33
#